data_AF-A0A3Q9EW14-F1
#
_entry.id   AF-A0A3Q9EW14-F1
#
_cell.length_a   1.000
_cell.length_b   1.000
_cell.length_c   1.000
_cell.angle_alpha   90.00
_cell.angle_beta   90.00
_cell.angle_gamma   90.00
#
_symmetry.space_group_name_H-M   'P 1'
#
loop_
_entity.id
_entity.type
_entity.pdbx_description
1 polymer ?
#
loop_
_entity_poly.entity_id
_entity_poly.type
_entity_poly.pdbx_seq_one_letter_code
_entity_poly.pdbx_strand_id
1 'polypeptide(L)'
;MGRLREWPRLRTVAALFTTMSALTATSLVAGPSVAEPFDTAACALERTEAHHSEGLDTWNAAYPRPTRGLDAVMVFLSFPDAPPRTTPAELTADHFPATTHFFERASYGRFTLRPHPLPNWLRMPRPSTAYAIQRDWDMNDRAAYLRDALAVADREVDFSRYDVVYFVADPDAPGVDSDATKVVNLESPLRADGKDIRRVVTVFENHPPDRLVLAHETGHVFDLPDLYHRPMDGKGDWDTYVGDWDLMGSQFGMAPDLFGWHKWKLGWLDPRQVVCVRGAGAAGVRLTLEPLAAGPGAPVAAGAPAAIGSVGSPGAVGAVPGFGLGNGIKLAVVRTGPESALAFEVRGPVGNDTQACRQGVLVYRVRSQTESGGGPVEVVDAHPRTEACWEESVYPPLADAPVGLGESFTVPGEGVRVEVEGRTASGAWTVKIAPAG
;
A
#
# COMPACT_ATOMS: atom_id res chain seq x y z
N MET A 1 21.63 -87.77 37.09
CA MET A 1 21.65 -86.37 37.54
C MET A 1 22.84 -85.67 36.90
N GLY A 2 22.60 -84.93 35.81
CA GLY A 2 23.63 -84.21 35.06
C GLY A 2 22.98 -83.00 34.40
N ARG A 3 23.49 -81.82 34.78
CA ARG A 3 23.11 -80.49 34.31
C ARG A 3 23.38 -80.33 32.81
N LEU A 4 22.62 -79.44 32.18
CA LEU A 4 23.12 -78.19 31.58
C LEU A 4 21.97 -77.53 30.81
N ARG A 5 21.56 -76.32 31.22
CA ARG A 5 21.15 -75.32 30.24
C ARG A 5 21.35 -73.91 30.78
N GLU A 6 22.20 -73.20 30.05
CA GLU A 6 22.64 -71.82 30.20
C GLU A 6 21.51 -70.84 29.94
N TRP A 7 21.46 -69.75 30.70
CA TRP A 7 20.79 -68.51 30.35
C TRP A 7 21.78 -67.35 30.47
N PRO A 8 22.22 -66.73 29.35
CA PRO A 8 22.65 -65.35 29.35
C PRO A 8 21.52 -64.45 28.81
N ARG A 9 21.64 -63.12 29.03
CA ARG A 9 20.89 -62.00 28.39
C ARG A 9 19.95 -61.16 29.28
N LEU A 10 20.40 -60.77 30.48
CA LEU A 10 19.77 -59.64 31.19
C LEU A 10 20.67 -58.41 31.34
N ARG A 11 21.96 -58.50 31.02
CA ARG A 11 22.89 -57.36 31.16
C ARG A 11 22.97 -56.43 29.94
N THR A 12 22.61 -56.93 28.74
CA THR A 12 22.72 -56.14 27.49
C THR A 12 21.54 -55.20 27.27
N VAL A 13 20.35 -55.53 27.77
CA VAL A 13 19.14 -54.70 27.59
C VAL A 13 19.20 -53.45 28.48
N ALA A 14 19.72 -53.57 29.71
CA ALA A 14 19.84 -52.45 30.62
C ALA A 14 20.84 -51.39 30.13
N ALA A 15 21.93 -51.79 29.46
CA ALA A 15 22.93 -50.87 28.93
C ALA A 15 22.42 -50.08 27.70
N LEU A 16 21.59 -50.70 26.85
CA LEU A 16 20.99 -50.04 25.69
C LEU A 16 19.98 -48.95 26.09
N PHE A 17 19.20 -49.19 27.16
CA PHE A 17 18.25 -48.21 27.66
C PHE A 17 18.91 -46.99 28.31
N THR A 18 20.01 -47.15 29.06
CA THR A 18 20.74 -46.01 29.63
C THR A 18 21.46 -45.16 28.56
N THR A 19 21.99 -45.77 27.50
CA THR A 19 22.56 -44.99 26.38
C THR A 19 21.51 -44.22 25.58
N MET A 20 20.31 -44.79 25.39
CA MET A 20 19.22 -44.07 24.69
C MET A 20 18.67 -42.91 25.53
N SER A 21 18.56 -43.05 26.86
CA SER A 21 18.13 -41.95 27.73
C SER A 21 19.14 -40.79 27.78
N ALA A 22 20.45 -41.09 27.70
CA ALA A 22 21.50 -40.07 27.66
C ALA A 22 21.55 -39.30 26.34
N LEU A 23 21.25 -39.96 25.22
CA LEU A 23 21.11 -39.33 23.90
C LEU A 23 19.86 -38.44 23.80
N THR A 24 18.73 -38.84 24.41
CA THR A 24 17.54 -37.97 24.47
C THR A 24 17.73 -36.77 25.39
N ALA A 25 18.46 -36.91 26.50
CA ALA A 25 18.71 -35.81 27.44
C ALA A 25 19.69 -34.74 26.90
N THR A 26 20.61 -35.12 26.00
CA THR A 26 21.51 -34.17 25.32
C THR A 26 20.93 -33.55 24.05
N SER A 27 19.84 -34.11 23.51
CA SER A 27 19.11 -33.56 22.35
C SER A 27 18.04 -32.53 22.72
N LEU A 28 17.70 -32.40 24.01
CA LEU A 28 16.64 -31.53 24.52
C LEU A 28 17.14 -30.22 25.13
N VAL A 29 18.41 -29.87 24.93
CA VAL A 29 18.81 -28.46 25.01
C VAL A 29 18.29 -27.79 23.74
N ALA A 30 17.00 -27.51 23.73
CA ALA A 30 16.45 -26.44 22.91
C ALA A 30 17.15 -25.16 23.39
N GLY A 31 18.28 -24.83 22.76
CA GLY A 31 18.77 -23.46 22.79
C GLY A 31 17.63 -22.53 22.35
N PRO A 32 17.65 -21.24 22.74
CA PRO A 32 16.63 -20.32 22.30
C PRO A 32 16.52 -20.45 20.78
N SER A 33 15.32 -20.79 20.29
CA SER A 33 15.01 -20.70 18.87
C SER A 33 15.53 -19.33 18.46
N VAL A 34 16.53 -19.30 17.59
CA VAL A 34 17.01 -18.06 17.02
C VAL A 34 15.75 -17.43 16.43
N ALA A 35 15.33 -16.28 16.94
CA ALA A 35 14.24 -15.54 16.34
C ALA A 35 14.56 -15.49 14.85
N GLU A 36 13.63 -15.98 14.02
CA GLU A 36 13.75 -15.90 12.55
C GLU A 36 14.23 -14.47 12.24
N PRO A 37 15.41 -14.27 11.62
CA PRO A 37 16.11 -12.97 11.63
C PRO A 37 15.31 -11.80 11.02
N PHE A 38 14.13 -12.08 10.47
CA PHE A 38 13.21 -11.15 9.83
C PHE A 38 11.74 -11.49 10.16
N ASP A 39 11.45 -12.02 11.35
CA ASP A 39 10.08 -12.27 11.78
C ASP A 39 9.29 -10.96 11.92
N THR A 40 8.40 -10.72 10.97
CA THR A 40 7.54 -9.54 10.94
C THR A 40 6.20 -9.77 11.67
N ALA A 41 5.84 -11.02 12.01
CA ALA A 41 4.62 -11.33 12.77
C ALA A 41 4.60 -10.62 14.13
N ALA A 42 5.80 -10.30 14.60
CA ALA A 42 6.10 -9.53 15.76
C ALA A 42 5.41 -8.15 15.87
N CYS A 43 5.21 -7.47 14.74
CA CYS A 43 4.63 -6.13 14.66
C CYS A 43 3.50 -6.03 13.64
N ALA A 44 3.16 -7.13 12.96
CA ALA A 44 1.95 -7.25 12.18
C ALA A 44 0.72 -7.05 13.08
N LEU A 45 -0.29 -6.37 12.55
CA LEU A 45 -1.60 -6.29 13.17
C LEU A 45 -2.50 -7.42 12.62
N GLU A 46 -3.39 -7.91 13.48
CA GLU A 46 -4.38 -8.91 13.10
C GLU A 46 -5.45 -8.29 12.19
N ARG A 47 -5.81 -8.99 11.12
CA ARG A 47 -6.92 -8.63 10.23
C ARG A 47 -8.23 -8.74 10.98
N THR A 48 -8.99 -7.67 10.95
CA THR A 48 -10.29 -7.58 11.60
C THR A 48 -11.42 -7.63 10.57
N GLU A 49 -12.65 -7.58 11.03
CA GLU A 49 -13.84 -7.50 10.18
C GLU A 49 -14.14 -6.07 9.69
N ALA A 50 -13.32 -5.08 10.09
CA ALA A 50 -13.42 -3.71 9.58
C ALA A 50 -13.30 -3.69 8.05
N HIS A 51 -14.16 -2.91 7.39
CA HIS A 51 -14.09 -2.72 5.94
C HIS A 51 -12.73 -2.14 5.55
N HIS A 52 -11.97 -2.87 4.72
CA HIS A 52 -10.57 -2.60 4.36
C HIS A 52 -9.61 -2.54 5.57
N SER A 53 -9.74 -3.46 6.53
CA SER A 53 -8.86 -3.59 7.70
C SER A 53 -7.35 -3.46 7.37
N GLU A 54 -6.62 -2.73 8.20
CA GLU A 54 -5.16 -2.58 8.10
C GLU A 54 -4.36 -3.74 8.71
N GLY A 55 -5.03 -4.80 9.17
CA GLY A 55 -4.34 -6.02 9.58
C GLY A 55 -3.76 -6.79 8.39
N LEU A 56 -2.60 -7.40 8.60
CA LEU A 56 -1.77 -8.01 7.54
C LEU A 56 -1.19 -9.37 7.92
N ASP A 57 -1.61 -9.93 9.05
CA ASP A 57 -1.29 -11.32 9.44
C ASP A 57 -1.89 -12.35 8.47
N THR A 58 -3.00 -12.00 7.80
CA THR A 58 -3.64 -12.79 6.75
C THR A 58 -4.06 -11.92 5.56
N TRP A 59 -4.14 -12.52 4.37
CA TRP A 59 -4.68 -11.83 3.18
C TRP A 59 -6.19 -12.03 3.09
N ASN A 60 -6.92 -10.96 2.74
CA ASN A 60 -8.34 -11.05 2.44
C ASN A 60 -8.57 -11.75 1.09
N ALA A 61 -8.85 -13.05 1.13
CA ALA A 61 -9.07 -13.87 -0.07
C ALA A 61 -10.27 -13.43 -0.93
N ALA A 62 -11.12 -12.51 -0.43
CA ALA A 62 -12.14 -11.90 -1.27
C ALA A 62 -11.55 -10.97 -2.34
N TYR A 63 -10.31 -10.50 -2.19
CA TYR A 63 -9.63 -9.56 -3.10
C TYR A 63 -8.47 -10.23 -3.85
N PRO A 64 -8.24 -9.88 -5.13
CA PRO A 64 -7.06 -10.32 -5.86
C PRO A 64 -5.80 -9.72 -5.23
N ARG A 65 -4.76 -10.54 -5.06
CA ARG A 65 -3.48 -10.08 -4.51
C ARG A 65 -2.56 -9.57 -5.64
N PRO A 66 -2.11 -8.30 -5.64
CA PRO A 66 -1.32 -7.74 -6.74
C PRO A 66 0.16 -8.13 -6.66
N THR A 67 0.47 -9.42 -6.72
CA THR A 67 1.87 -9.95 -6.61
C THR A 67 2.40 -10.54 -7.92
N ARG A 68 1.62 -10.38 -9.00
CA ARG A 68 1.93 -10.80 -10.37
C ARG A 68 1.29 -9.83 -11.36
N GLY A 69 1.58 -9.97 -12.65
CA GLY A 69 0.79 -9.28 -13.67
C GLY A 69 -0.70 -9.62 -13.56
N LEU A 70 -1.55 -8.59 -13.53
CA LEU A 70 -3.02 -8.71 -13.57
C LEU A 70 -3.54 -8.05 -14.85
N ASP A 71 -4.44 -8.73 -15.55
CA ASP A 71 -5.03 -8.24 -16.79
C ASP A 71 -6.37 -7.55 -16.50
N ALA A 72 -6.58 -6.37 -17.06
CA ALA A 72 -7.73 -5.52 -16.78
C ALA A 72 -8.46 -5.14 -18.06
N VAL A 73 -9.71 -5.56 -18.21
CA VAL A 73 -10.52 -5.17 -19.38
C VAL A 73 -11.11 -3.77 -19.19
N MET A 74 -11.06 -2.94 -20.23
CA MET A 74 -11.79 -1.66 -20.26
C MET A 74 -12.91 -1.72 -21.27
N VAL A 75 -14.14 -1.70 -20.77
CA VAL A 75 -15.36 -1.76 -21.57
C VAL A 75 -15.96 -0.36 -21.64
N PHE A 76 -16.15 0.14 -22.86
CA PHE A 76 -16.64 1.50 -23.12
C PHE A 76 -18.13 1.48 -23.43
N LEU A 77 -18.91 2.26 -22.68
CA LEU A 77 -20.37 2.21 -22.66
C LEU A 77 -20.97 3.52 -23.15
N SER A 78 -21.68 3.45 -24.28
CA SER A 78 -22.41 4.58 -24.86
C SER A 78 -23.90 4.49 -24.57
N PHE A 79 -24.62 5.61 -24.67
CA PHE A 79 -26.04 5.65 -24.32
C PHE A 79 -26.91 6.11 -25.50
N PRO A 80 -28.19 5.67 -25.57
CA PRO A 80 -29.07 6.07 -26.66
C PRO A 80 -29.36 7.57 -26.80
N ASP A 81 -29.23 8.34 -25.72
CA ASP A 81 -29.48 9.78 -25.62
C ASP A 81 -28.23 10.64 -25.90
N ALA A 82 -27.05 10.04 -26.05
CA ALA A 82 -25.80 10.74 -26.33
C ALA A 82 -24.92 9.95 -27.30
N PRO A 83 -24.62 10.48 -28.51
CA PRO A 83 -23.60 9.91 -29.36
C PRO A 83 -22.20 10.29 -28.82
N PRO A 84 -21.30 9.31 -28.58
CA PRO A 84 -19.96 9.60 -28.08
C PRO A 84 -19.18 10.50 -29.03
N ARG A 85 -18.51 11.51 -28.49
CA ARG A 85 -17.61 12.39 -29.26
C ARG A 85 -16.15 12.00 -29.13
N THR A 86 -15.83 11.27 -28.07
CA THR A 86 -14.49 10.78 -27.75
C THR A 86 -14.38 9.29 -28.11
N THR A 87 -13.19 8.85 -28.51
CA THR A 87 -12.92 7.44 -28.85
C THR A 87 -12.47 6.64 -27.63
N PRO A 88 -12.69 5.32 -27.60
CA PRO A 88 -12.13 4.44 -26.58
C PRO A 88 -10.60 4.56 -26.43
N ALA A 89 -9.90 4.80 -27.54
CA ALA A 89 -8.45 4.96 -27.55
C ALA A 89 -8.00 6.25 -26.84
N GLU A 90 -8.72 7.36 -27.04
CA GLU A 90 -8.46 8.62 -26.33
C GLU A 90 -8.72 8.47 -24.83
N LEU A 91 -9.86 7.90 -24.41
CA LEU A 91 -10.15 7.65 -23.00
C LEU A 91 -9.17 6.65 -22.35
N THR A 92 -8.67 5.68 -23.12
CA THR A 92 -7.61 4.79 -22.64
C THR A 92 -6.32 5.58 -22.38
N ALA A 93 -5.96 6.48 -23.29
CA ALA A 93 -4.72 7.26 -23.22
C ALA A 93 -4.71 8.27 -22.06
N ASP A 94 -5.86 8.67 -21.56
CA ASP A 94 -5.98 9.49 -20.36
C ASP A 94 -5.45 8.80 -19.10
N HIS A 95 -5.58 7.47 -19.04
CA HIS A 95 -5.23 6.69 -17.85
C HIS A 95 -3.97 5.84 -18.04
N PHE A 96 -3.71 5.36 -19.26
CA PHE A 96 -2.61 4.44 -19.56
C PHE A 96 -1.62 5.06 -20.54
N PRO A 97 -0.30 4.92 -20.29
CA PRO A 97 0.34 3.99 -19.35
C PRO A 97 0.56 4.56 -17.93
N ALA A 98 0.02 5.73 -17.60
CA ALA A 98 0.27 6.40 -16.31
C ALA A 98 -0.06 5.52 -15.10
N THR A 99 -1.25 4.90 -15.09
CA THR A 99 -1.69 3.97 -14.03
C THR A 99 -0.81 2.72 -13.95
N THR A 100 -0.44 2.12 -15.08
CA THR A 100 0.49 0.97 -15.10
C THR A 100 1.84 1.36 -14.49
N HIS A 101 2.41 2.48 -14.92
CA HIS A 101 3.71 2.93 -14.42
C HIS A 101 3.66 3.32 -12.93
N PHE A 102 2.54 3.87 -12.43
CA PHE A 102 2.37 4.14 -11.01
C PHE A 102 2.57 2.88 -10.17
N PHE A 103 1.85 1.80 -10.53
CA PHE A 103 1.91 0.52 -9.82
C PHE A 103 3.25 -0.19 -10.00
N GLU A 104 3.87 -0.12 -11.18
CA GLU A 104 5.21 -0.67 -11.40
C GLU A 104 6.25 0.02 -10.52
N ARG A 105 6.20 1.35 -10.40
CA ARG A 105 7.10 2.09 -9.49
C ARG A 105 6.81 1.77 -8.02
N ALA A 106 5.54 1.82 -7.61
CA ALA A 106 5.13 1.57 -6.23
C ALA A 106 5.53 0.17 -5.73
N SER A 107 5.44 -0.82 -6.62
CA SER A 107 5.72 -2.24 -6.33
C SER A 107 7.16 -2.68 -6.60
N TYR A 108 8.06 -1.76 -6.99
CA TYR A 108 9.43 -2.07 -7.38
C TYR A 108 9.52 -3.08 -8.55
N GLY A 109 8.56 -3.02 -9.47
CA GLY A 109 8.44 -3.91 -10.63
C GLY A 109 7.84 -5.28 -10.32
N ARG A 110 7.34 -5.52 -9.10
CA ARG A 110 6.71 -6.80 -8.71
C ARG A 110 5.29 -6.94 -9.24
N PHE A 111 4.63 -5.82 -9.52
CA PHE A 111 3.26 -5.77 -10.00
C PHE A 111 3.16 -4.93 -11.28
N THR A 112 2.42 -5.46 -12.25
CA THR A 112 2.07 -4.75 -13.49
C THR A 112 0.58 -4.94 -13.74
N LEU A 113 -0.14 -3.83 -13.87
CA LEU A 113 -1.53 -3.81 -14.33
C LEU A 113 -1.55 -3.64 -15.86
N ARG A 114 -2.15 -4.59 -16.58
CA ARG A 114 -2.16 -4.61 -18.06
C ARG A 114 -3.55 -4.26 -18.59
N PRO A 115 -3.73 -3.09 -19.24
CA PRO A 115 -5.02 -2.71 -19.80
C PRO A 115 -5.31 -3.46 -21.11
N HIS A 116 -6.54 -3.94 -21.24
CA HIS A 116 -7.10 -4.56 -22.45
C HIS A 116 -8.37 -3.78 -22.85
N PRO A 117 -8.22 -2.62 -23.50
CA PRO A 117 -9.35 -1.80 -23.91
C PRO A 117 -10.08 -2.40 -25.10
N LEU A 118 -11.41 -2.39 -25.07
CA LEU A 118 -12.19 -2.66 -26.27
C LEU A 118 -12.08 -1.51 -27.28
N PRO A 119 -12.04 -1.80 -28.59
CA PRO A 119 -11.89 -0.77 -29.61
C PRO A 119 -13.21 -0.03 -29.92
N ASN A 120 -14.35 -0.56 -29.47
CA ASN A 120 -15.69 -0.07 -29.79
C ASN A 120 -16.51 0.26 -28.55
N TRP A 121 -17.43 1.20 -28.72
CA TRP A 121 -18.48 1.51 -27.76
C TRP A 121 -19.56 0.43 -27.78
N LEU A 122 -19.93 -0.08 -26.60
CA LEU A 122 -21.08 -0.95 -26.41
C LEU A 122 -22.27 -0.10 -26.00
N ARG A 123 -23.35 -0.14 -26.80
CA ARG A 123 -24.52 0.70 -26.55
C ARG A 123 -25.38 0.11 -25.44
N MET A 124 -25.55 0.85 -24.36
CA MET A 124 -26.45 0.55 -23.25
C MET A 124 -27.92 0.54 -23.72
N PRO A 125 -28.79 -0.27 -23.09
CA PRO A 125 -30.19 -0.42 -23.52
C PRO A 125 -31.09 0.77 -23.15
N ARG A 126 -30.68 1.60 -22.18
CA ARG A 126 -31.44 2.74 -21.67
C ARG A 126 -30.65 4.04 -21.78
N PRO A 127 -31.31 5.21 -21.89
CA PRO A 127 -30.63 6.51 -21.86
C PRO A 127 -29.84 6.68 -20.56
N SER A 128 -28.74 7.44 -20.61
CA SER A 128 -27.86 7.71 -19.47
C SER A 128 -28.62 8.22 -18.25
N THR A 129 -29.58 9.13 -18.47
CA THR A 129 -30.45 9.73 -17.45
C THR A 129 -31.33 8.72 -16.69
N ALA A 130 -31.58 7.53 -17.24
CA ALA A 130 -32.37 6.50 -16.58
C ALA A 130 -31.58 5.69 -15.54
N TYR A 131 -30.25 5.86 -15.47
CA TYR A 131 -29.38 5.20 -14.48
C TYR A 131 -29.08 6.07 -13.26
N ALA A 132 -29.48 7.34 -13.28
CA ALA A 132 -29.29 8.30 -12.17
C ALA A 132 -27.88 8.24 -11.56
N ILE A 133 -26.84 8.22 -12.42
CA ILE A 133 -25.44 8.16 -11.99
C ILE A 133 -25.13 9.48 -11.28
N GLN A 134 -24.78 9.39 -10.00
CA GLN A 134 -24.45 10.52 -9.14
C GLN A 134 -23.57 10.05 -7.98
N ARG A 135 -22.89 10.97 -7.30
CA ARG A 135 -21.98 10.65 -6.17
C ARG A 135 -22.60 9.69 -5.13
N ASP A 136 -23.73 10.09 -4.53
CA ASP A 136 -24.52 9.25 -3.60
C ASP A 136 -25.55 8.41 -4.39
N TRP A 137 -25.01 7.50 -5.21
CA TRP A 137 -25.79 6.66 -6.14
C TRP A 137 -26.70 5.66 -5.41
N ASP A 138 -27.99 5.64 -5.76
CA ASP A 138 -28.94 4.65 -5.25
C ASP A 138 -28.51 3.21 -5.58
N MET A 139 -28.73 2.30 -4.63
CA MET A 139 -28.32 0.90 -4.74
C MET A 139 -29.00 0.17 -5.90
N ASN A 140 -30.28 0.43 -6.14
CA ASN A 140 -31.06 -0.24 -7.18
C ASN A 140 -30.69 0.29 -8.57
N ASP A 141 -30.52 1.61 -8.69
CA ASP A 141 -30.11 2.24 -9.95
C ASP A 141 -28.70 1.80 -10.36
N ARG A 142 -27.77 1.77 -9.39
CA ARG A 142 -26.42 1.21 -9.58
C ARG A 142 -26.45 -0.25 -10.01
N ALA A 143 -27.23 -1.08 -9.32
CA ALA A 143 -27.37 -2.48 -9.69
C ALA A 143 -27.97 -2.63 -11.10
N ALA A 144 -28.90 -1.75 -11.49
CA ALA A 144 -29.49 -1.76 -12.82
C ALA A 144 -28.49 -1.36 -13.91
N TYR A 145 -27.64 -0.36 -13.67
CA TYR A 145 -26.53 0.01 -14.54
C TYR A 145 -25.57 -1.17 -14.74
N LEU A 146 -25.09 -1.75 -13.64
CA LEU A 146 -24.09 -2.81 -13.71
C LEU A 146 -24.60 -4.09 -14.36
N ARG A 147 -25.88 -4.45 -14.15
CA ARG A 147 -26.51 -5.58 -14.85
C ARG A 147 -26.60 -5.32 -16.35
N ASP A 148 -27.03 -4.14 -16.76
CA ASP A 148 -27.16 -3.79 -18.18
C ASP A 148 -25.78 -3.74 -18.85
N ALA A 149 -24.79 -3.13 -18.20
CA ALA A 149 -23.40 -3.05 -18.65
C ALA A 149 -22.78 -4.44 -18.84
N LEU A 150 -22.98 -5.33 -17.86
CA LEU A 150 -22.52 -6.71 -17.98
C LEU A 150 -23.21 -7.43 -19.14
N ALA A 151 -24.54 -7.31 -19.26
CA ALA A 151 -25.32 -8.02 -20.27
C ALA A 151 -24.97 -7.62 -21.71
N VAL A 152 -24.55 -6.36 -21.93
CA VAL A 152 -24.04 -5.94 -23.26
C VAL A 152 -22.60 -6.40 -23.47
N ALA A 153 -21.76 -6.36 -22.44
CA ALA A 153 -20.34 -6.71 -22.52
C ALA A 153 -20.08 -8.21 -22.67
N ASP A 154 -20.85 -9.06 -21.99
CA ASP A 154 -20.74 -10.54 -21.98
C ASP A 154 -20.87 -11.16 -23.39
N ARG A 155 -21.42 -10.42 -24.35
CA ARG A 155 -21.50 -10.85 -25.75
C ARG A 155 -20.18 -10.72 -26.51
N GLU A 156 -19.29 -9.85 -26.05
CA GLU A 156 -18.02 -9.51 -26.71
C GLU A 156 -16.79 -9.81 -25.86
N VAL A 157 -16.97 -9.95 -24.54
CA VAL A 157 -15.90 -10.10 -23.56
C VAL A 157 -16.05 -11.42 -22.81
N ASP A 158 -15.02 -12.26 -22.89
CA ASP A 158 -14.84 -13.40 -21.99
C ASP A 158 -14.19 -12.90 -20.68
N PHE A 159 -15.01 -12.65 -19.67
CA PHE A 159 -14.61 -12.13 -18.36
C PHE A 159 -13.74 -13.10 -17.56
N SER A 160 -13.73 -14.40 -17.92
CA SER A 160 -12.88 -15.39 -17.25
C SER A 160 -11.38 -15.03 -17.36
N ARG A 161 -11.02 -14.28 -18.41
CA ARG A 161 -9.64 -13.89 -18.76
C ARG A 161 -9.09 -12.69 -17.99
N TYR A 162 -9.93 -11.94 -17.27
CA TYR A 162 -9.53 -10.66 -16.70
C TYR A 162 -9.65 -10.65 -15.18
N ASP A 163 -8.60 -10.18 -14.50
CA ASP A 163 -8.58 -10.05 -13.04
C ASP A 163 -9.34 -8.79 -12.57
N VAL A 164 -9.38 -7.74 -13.41
CA VAL A 164 -10.01 -6.45 -13.13
C VAL A 164 -10.94 -6.06 -14.29
N VAL A 165 -12.07 -5.42 -13.96
CA VAL A 165 -13.06 -4.94 -14.93
C VAL A 165 -13.27 -3.45 -14.71
N TYR A 166 -13.08 -2.67 -15.78
CA TYR A 166 -13.45 -1.26 -15.85
C TYR A 166 -14.67 -1.09 -16.77
N PHE A 167 -15.74 -0.50 -16.23
CA PHE A 167 -16.85 0.02 -17.04
C PHE A 167 -16.68 1.52 -17.19
N VAL A 168 -16.28 1.96 -18.38
CA VAL A 168 -16.04 3.37 -18.72
C VAL A 168 -17.28 3.91 -19.41
N ALA A 169 -17.95 4.87 -18.80
CA ALA A 169 -19.10 5.54 -19.44
C ALA A 169 -18.65 6.64 -20.39
N ASP A 170 -19.48 6.95 -21.38
CA ASP A 170 -19.32 8.13 -22.22
C ASP A 170 -19.38 9.41 -21.36
N PRO A 171 -18.28 10.19 -21.26
CA PRO A 171 -18.22 11.38 -20.42
C PRO A 171 -19.14 12.51 -20.91
N ASP A 172 -19.55 12.50 -22.19
CA ASP A 172 -20.44 13.50 -22.77
C ASP A 172 -21.93 13.19 -22.55
N ALA A 173 -22.26 12.04 -21.93
CA ALA A 173 -23.63 11.63 -21.73
C ALA A 173 -24.29 12.42 -20.58
N PRO A 174 -25.48 13.00 -20.78
CA PRO A 174 -26.07 13.98 -19.85
C PRO A 174 -26.47 13.40 -18.48
N GLY A 175 -26.56 12.08 -18.36
CA GLY A 175 -26.84 11.38 -17.11
C GLY A 175 -25.61 10.80 -16.42
N VAL A 176 -24.39 11.12 -16.86
CA VAL A 176 -23.14 10.70 -16.23
C VAL A 176 -22.59 11.86 -15.41
N ASP A 177 -22.47 11.65 -14.09
CA ASP A 177 -21.83 12.56 -13.16
C ASP A 177 -20.36 12.15 -12.98
N SER A 178 -19.42 13.06 -13.30
CA SER A 178 -17.99 12.78 -13.18
C SER A 178 -17.53 12.57 -11.74
N ASP A 179 -18.22 13.17 -10.77
CA ASP A 179 -17.90 13.02 -9.34
C ASP A 179 -18.36 11.67 -8.78
N ALA A 180 -18.97 10.82 -9.63
CA ALA A 180 -19.48 9.51 -9.24
C ALA A 180 -18.53 8.35 -9.55
N THR A 181 -17.37 8.60 -10.16
CA THR A 181 -16.32 7.57 -10.34
C THR A 181 -16.00 6.93 -9.01
N LYS A 182 -16.06 5.60 -8.96
CA LYS A 182 -15.77 4.82 -7.77
C LYS A 182 -15.56 3.34 -8.10
N VAL A 183 -14.86 2.64 -7.24
CA VAL A 183 -14.97 1.18 -7.14
C VAL A 183 -16.31 0.82 -6.55
N VAL A 184 -17.01 -0.06 -7.24
CA VAL A 184 -18.23 -0.67 -6.73
C VAL A 184 -17.91 -2.05 -6.19
N ASN A 185 -17.83 -2.15 -4.87
CA ASN A 185 -17.87 -3.42 -4.15
C ASN A 185 -19.29 -3.99 -4.19
N LEU A 186 -19.45 -5.20 -4.72
CA LEU A 186 -20.76 -5.84 -4.87
C LEU A 186 -20.99 -6.85 -3.76
N GLU A 187 -22.04 -6.64 -2.96
CA GLU A 187 -22.47 -7.61 -1.94
C GLU A 187 -22.84 -8.97 -2.57
N SER A 188 -23.45 -8.95 -3.75
CA SER A 188 -23.70 -10.13 -4.57
C SER A 188 -22.89 -10.01 -5.86
N PRO A 189 -21.99 -10.98 -6.17
CA PRO A 189 -21.18 -10.90 -7.38
C PRO A 189 -22.05 -10.92 -8.63
N LEU A 190 -21.64 -10.14 -9.62
CA LEU A 190 -22.07 -10.33 -11.00
C LEU A 190 -21.50 -11.66 -11.50
N ARG A 191 -22.24 -12.37 -12.35
CA ARG A 191 -21.79 -13.65 -12.93
C ARG A 191 -21.79 -13.56 -14.44
N ALA A 192 -20.63 -13.80 -15.02
CA ALA A 192 -20.39 -13.88 -16.45
C ALA A 192 -19.32 -14.94 -16.71
N ASP A 193 -19.43 -15.70 -17.79
CA ASP A 193 -18.45 -16.71 -18.22
C ASP A 193 -18.01 -17.71 -17.13
N GLY A 194 -18.93 -18.10 -16.25
CA GLY A 194 -18.65 -19.02 -15.13
C GLY A 194 -17.76 -18.43 -14.04
N LYS A 195 -17.53 -17.11 -14.03
CA LYS A 195 -16.74 -16.36 -13.06
C LYS A 195 -17.62 -15.43 -12.23
N ASP A 196 -17.37 -15.41 -10.92
CA ASP A 196 -17.90 -14.39 -10.02
C ASP A 196 -17.07 -13.10 -10.18
N ILE A 197 -17.67 -12.06 -10.75
CA ILE A 197 -17.14 -10.70 -10.78
C ILE A 197 -17.64 -10.00 -9.52
N ARG A 198 -16.78 -9.97 -8.50
CA ARG A 198 -17.10 -9.40 -7.18
C ARG A 198 -16.96 -7.88 -7.13
N ARG A 199 -16.19 -7.31 -8.05
CA ARG A 199 -15.87 -5.88 -8.09
C ARG A 199 -15.75 -5.42 -9.51
N VAL A 200 -16.23 -4.21 -9.73
CA VAL A 200 -16.05 -3.47 -10.97
C VAL A 200 -15.68 -2.05 -10.60
N VAL A 201 -14.73 -1.48 -11.34
CA VAL A 201 -14.43 -0.06 -11.25
C VAL A 201 -15.29 0.65 -12.28
N THR A 202 -16.17 1.54 -11.82
CA THR A 202 -16.96 2.39 -12.72
C THR A 202 -16.23 3.71 -12.93
N VAL A 203 -15.88 4.00 -14.17
CA VAL A 203 -15.13 5.19 -14.58
C VAL A 203 -16.08 6.16 -15.25
N PHE A 204 -16.37 7.27 -14.58
CA PHE A 204 -17.29 8.32 -15.03
C PHE A 204 -16.59 9.66 -15.25
N GLU A 205 -15.27 9.65 -15.14
CA GLU A 205 -14.40 10.82 -15.20
C GLU A 205 -14.61 11.70 -16.43
N ASN A 206 -14.28 12.98 -16.26
CA ASN A 206 -14.14 13.92 -17.37
C ASN A 206 -13.03 13.48 -18.33
N HIS A 207 -13.06 14.03 -19.54
CA HIS A 207 -11.98 13.95 -20.51
C HIS A 207 -11.36 15.35 -20.70
N PRO A 208 -10.13 15.63 -20.18
CA PRO A 208 -9.26 14.73 -19.42
C PRO A 208 -9.69 14.57 -17.94
N PRO A 209 -9.31 13.45 -17.29
CA PRO A 209 -9.65 13.16 -15.90
C PRO A 209 -8.67 13.81 -14.92
N ASP A 210 -9.00 13.76 -13.63
CA ASP A 210 -8.04 14.06 -12.59
C ASP A 210 -6.86 13.07 -12.59
N ARG A 211 -5.68 13.57 -12.22
CA ARG A 211 -4.46 12.77 -12.23
C ARG A 211 -4.58 11.65 -11.19
N LEU A 212 -4.21 10.43 -11.57
CA LEU A 212 -4.15 9.24 -10.70
C LEU A 212 -5.50 8.70 -10.19
N VAL A 213 -6.64 9.27 -10.56
CA VAL A 213 -7.97 8.77 -10.13
C VAL A 213 -8.15 7.27 -10.39
N LEU A 214 -7.81 6.79 -11.59
CA LEU A 214 -7.93 5.36 -11.89
C LEU A 214 -6.96 4.51 -11.05
N ALA A 215 -5.80 5.03 -10.70
CA ALA A 215 -4.86 4.34 -9.81
C ALA A 215 -5.43 4.24 -8.39
N HIS A 216 -6.04 5.32 -7.87
CA HIS A 216 -6.71 5.36 -6.57
C HIS A 216 -7.82 4.31 -6.51
N GLU A 217 -8.73 4.35 -7.47
CA GLU A 217 -9.82 3.39 -7.56
C GLU A 217 -9.28 1.95 -7.66
N THR A 218 -8.26 1.73 -8.49
CA THR A 218 -7.66 0.40 -8.59
C THR A 218 -7.03 -0.07 -7.27
N GLY A 219 -6.61 0.84 -6.38
CA GLY A 219 -6.17 0.52 -5.02
C GLY A 219 -7.22 -0.24 -4.20
N HIS A 220 -8.50 0.16 -4.29
CA HIS A 220 -9.60 -0.53 -3.60
C HIS A 220 -9.84 -1.96 -4.12
N VAL A 221 -9.53 -2.22 -5.39
CA VAL A 221 -9.56 -3.59 -5.95
C VAL A 221 -8.57 -4.51 -5.22
N PHE A 222 -7.54 -3.95 -4.57
CA PHE A 222 -6.53 -4.66 -3.81
C PHE A 222 -6.67 -4.49 -2.29
N ASP A 223 -7.89 -4.24 -1.81
CA ASP A 223 -8.24 -4.14 -0.39
C ASP A 223 -7.59 -2.95 0.35
N LEU A 224 -7.25 -1.86 -0.36
CA LEU A 224 -6.80 -0.63 0.29
C LEU A 224 -8.00 0.25 0.70
N PRO A 225 -7.97 0.86 1.90
CA PRO A 225 -9.00 1.80 2.34
C PRO A 225 -8.77 3.20 1.78
N ASP A 226 -9.84 4.00 1.73
CA ASP A 226 -9.75 5.45 1.73
C ASP A 226 -9.15 5.95 3.05
N LEU A 227 -8.18 6.85 2.97
CA LEU A 227 -7.49 7.42 4.14
C LEU A 227 -7.96 8.83 4.51
N TYR A 228 -8.83 9.44 3.72
CA TYR A 228 -9.39 10.76 4.00
C TYR A 228 -10.62 10.69 4.90
N HIS A 229 -10.93 11.79 5.58
CA HIS A 229 -12.18 11.94 6.33
C HIS A 229 -13.24 12.58 5.44
N ARG A 230 -14.41 11.96 5.25
CA ARG A 230 -15.56 12.62 4.62
C ARG A 230 -16.29 13.46 5.69
N PRO A 231 -16.20 14.81 5.66
CA PRO A 231 -16.91 15.65 6.62
C PRO A 231 -18.42 15.50 6.43
N MET A 232 -19.17 15.35 7.53
CA MET A 232 -20.62 15.10 7.50
C MET A 232 -21.45 16.21 6.84
N ASP A 233 -20.91 17.42 6.71
CA ASP A 233 -21.59 18.59 6.14
C ASP A 233 -21.07 18.98 4.74
N GLY A 234 -20.20 18.17 4.14
CA GLY A 234 -19.56 18.45 2.85
C GLY A 234 -18.67 19.70 2.85
N LYS A 235 -18.40 20.28 4.03
CA LYS A 235 -17.59 21.46 4.25
C LYS A 235 -16.52 21.14 5.27
N GLY A 236 -15.50 20.43 4.84
CA GLY A 236 -14.35 20.14 5.67
C GLY A 236 -13.18 19.65 4.85
N ASP A 237 -12.08 19.51 5.55
CA ASP A 237 -10.77 19.23 4.99
C ASP A 237 -10.60 17.71 4.86
N TRP A 238 -10.69 17.23 3.62
CA TRP A 238 -10.68 15.81 3.28
C TRP A 238 -9.31 15.20 3.61
N ASP A 239 -8.23 15.95 3.37
CA ASP A 239 -6.85 15.47 3.36
C ASP A 239 -6.16 15.53 4.76
N THR A 240 -6.94 15.73 5.83
CA THR A 240 -6.43 16.02 7.19
C THR A 240 -5.62 14.90 7.85
N TYR A 241 -5.85 13.63 7.47
CA TYR A 241 -5.17 12.51 8.13
C TYR A 241 -3.82 12.20 7.53
N VAL A 242 -3.64 12.34 6.22
CA VAL A 242 -2.43 11.88 5.53
C VAL A 242 -1.83 12.91 4.57
N GLY A 243 -2.54 14.00 4.27
CA GLY A 243 -2.08 15.06 3.38
C GLY A 243 -1.60 14.53 2.03
N ASP A 244 -0.42 15.01 1.63
CA ASP A 244 0.19 14.64 0.34
C ASP A 244 0.75 13.22 0.27
N TRP A 245 0.79 12.47 1.38
CA TRP A 245 1.73 11.37 1.57
C TRP A 245 1.24 9.99 1.11
N ASP A 246 0.01 9.86 0.60
CA ASP A 246 -0.50 8.58 0.08
C ASP A 246 -1.63 8.79 -0.93
N LEU A 247 -1.58 8.02 -2.03
CA LEU A 247 -2.60 8.03 -3.08
C LEU A 247 -4.02 7.79 -2.55
N MET A 248 -4.17 6.91 -1.56
CA MET A 248 -5.45 6.55 -0.96
C MET A 248 -5.99 7.63 -0.03
N GLY A 249 -5.18 8.62 0.32
CA GLY A 249 -5.63 9.86 0.94
C GLY A 249 -6.03 10.89 -0.10
N SER A 250 -5.15 11.13 -1.08
CA SER A 250 -5.36 12.16 -2.10
C SER A 250 -4.71 11.79 -3.43
N GLN A 251 -5.50 11.81 -4.51
CA GLN A 251 -4.98 11.64 -5.88
C GLN A 251 -4.18 12.84 -6.39
N PHE A 252 -4.29 13.99 -5.69
CA PHE A 252 -3.60 15.24 -6.03
C PHE A 252 -2.33 15.48 -5.22
N GLY A 253 -2.02 14.61 -4.25
CA GLY A 253 -0.88 14.78 -3.36
C GLY A 253 0.46 14.89 -4.11
N MET A 254 1.36 15.72 -3.59
CA MET A 254 2.72 15.86 -4.12
C MET A 254 3.59 14.60 -3.94
N ALA A 255 3.28 13.77 -2.94
CA ALA A 255 4.00 12.54 -2.59
C ALA A 255 3.06 11.32 -2.58
N PRO A 256 2.43 10.97 -3.71
CA PRO A 256 1.33 10.01 -3.75
C PRO A 256 1.80 8.55 -3.75
N ASP A 257 3.08 8.23 -3.50
CA ASP A 257 3.46 6.82 -3.33
C ASP A 257 2.72 6.20 -2.14
N LEU A 258 2.39 4.92 -2.25
CA LEU A 258 1.69 4.22 -1.16
C LEU A 258 2.60 4.08 0.06
N PHE A 259 2.03 4.22 1.26
CA PHE A 259 2.70 3.98 2.53
C PHE A 259 3.38 2.62 2.54
N GLY A 260 4.53 2.53 3.21
CA GLY A 260 5.26 1.29 3.40
C GLY A 260 4.41 0.21 4.06
N TRP A 261 3.45 0.60 4.91
CA TRP A 261 2.46 -0.31 5.50
C TRP A 261 1.58 -0.96 4.42
N HIS A 262 1.02 -0.17 3.50
CA HIS A 262 0.24 -0.68 2.38
C HIS A 262 1.11 -1.51 1.43
N LYS A 263 2.33 -1.07 1.11
CA LYS A 263 3.28 -1.86 0.31
C LYS A 263 3.60 -3.21 0.98
N TRP A 264 3.67 -3.26 2.31
CA TRP A 264 3.81 -4.51 3.06
C TRP A 264 2.55 -5.38 2.96
N LYS A 265 1.36 -4.82 3.21
CA LYS A 265 0.06 -5.50 3.07
C LYS A 265 -0.11 -6.14 1.69
N LEU A 266 0.25 -5.42 0.63
CA LEU A 266 0.16 -5.87 -0.76
C LEU A 266 1.22 -6.94 -1.13
N GLY A 267 2.23 -7.15 -0.27
CA GLY A 267 3.32 -8.11 -0.49
C GLY A 267 4.45 -7.59 -1.37
N TRP A 268 4.64 -6.26 -1.44
CA TRP A 268 5.69 -5.62 -2.24
C TRP A 268 6.97 -5.34 -1.45
N LEU A 269 6.91 -5.37 -0.11
CA LEU A 269 8.09 -5.38 0.74
C LEU A 269 8.44 -6.83 1.14
N ASP A 270 9.70 -7.23 0.94
CA ASP A 270 10.19 -8.48 1.50
C ASP A 270 10.24 -8.39 3.03
N PRO A 271 10.10 -9.50 3.79
CA PRO A 271 10.18 -9.48 5.26
C PRO A 271 11.43 -8.79 5.81
N ARG A 272 12.58 -8.94 5.14
CA ARG A 272 13.85 -8.26 5.51
C ARG A 272 13.83 -6.74 5.38
N GLN A 273 12.87 -6.19 4.64
CA GLN A 273 12.70 -4.74 4.45
C GLN A 273 11.82 -4.12 5.53
N VAL A 274 11.23 -4.94 6.40
CA VAL A 274 10.38 -4.54 7.52
C VAL A 274 11.07 -4.93 8.83
N VAL A 275 11.24 -3.97 9.74
CA VAL A 275 11.85 -4.23 11.05
C VAL A 275 10.86 -3.92 12.17
N CYS A 276 10.56 -4.93 12.97
CA CYS A 276 9.81 -4.75 14.21
C CYS A 276 10.74 -4.23 15.32
N VAL A 277 10.57 -2.96 15.70
CA VAL A 277 11.37 -2.33 16.75
C VAL A 277 10.77 -2.65 18.12
N ARG A 278 11.56 -3.35 18.95
CA ARG A 278 11.17 -3.82 20.29
C ARG A 278 12.29 -3.60 21.30
N GLY A 279 11.91 -3.46 22.57
CA GLY A 279 12.75 -3.90 23.70
C GLY A 279 14.15 -3.28 23.85
N ALA A 280 14.36 -2.02 23.48
CA ALA A 280 15.67 -1.37 23.60
C ALA A 280 15.83 -0.45 24.83
N GLY A 281 14.77 -0.26 25.64
CA GLY A 281 14.72 0.78 26.67
C GLY A 281 15.06 2.16 26.08
N ALA A 282 15.55 3.09 26.91
CA ALA A 282 15.94 4.42 26.46
C ALA A 282 17.08 4.44 25.41
N ALA A 283 17.81 3.33 25.23
CA ALA A 283 18.91 3.24 24.29
C ALA A 283 18.45 3.16 22.83
N GLY A 284 17.21 2.72 22.55
CA GLY A 284 16.64 2.63 21.20
C GLY A 284 17.37 1.67 20.25
N VAL A 285 16.79 1.45 19.06
CA VAL A 285 17.36 0.65 17.98
C VAL A 285 17.83 1.58 16.88
N ARG A 286 19.11 1.48 16.50
CA ARG A 286 19.69 2.23 15.38
C ARG A 286 19.53 1.43 14.09
N LEU A 287 18.93 2.05 13.07
CA LEU A 287 18.60 1.46 11.78
C LEU A 287 19.15 2.31 10.63
N THR A 288 19.28 1.68 9.45
CA THR A 288 19.50 2.40 8.19
C THR A 288 18.29 2.17 7.29
N LEU A 289 17.49 3.21 7.09
CA LEU A 289 16.28 3.18 6.27
C LEU A 289 16.56 3.75 4.88
N GLU A 290 16.16 3.06 3.84
CA GLU A 290 16.20 3.59 2.48
C GLU A 290 14.95 4.43 2.19
N PRO A 291 15.04 5.45 1.30
CA PRO A 291 13.84 6.10 0.77
C PRO A 291 12.85 5.06 0.23
N LEU A 292 11.58 5.18 0.63
CA LEU A 292 10.56 4.17 0.35
C LEU A 292 10.46 3.93 -1.15
N ALA A 293 10.23 5.00 -1.92
CA ALA A 293 10.04 4.96 -3.36
C ALA A 293 11.29 4.58 -4.18
N ALA A 294 12.46 4.42 -3.55
CA ALA A 294 13.69 4.03 -4.25
C ALA A 294 13.76 2.51 -4.49
N GLY A 295 13.41 2.06 -5.69
CA GLY A 295 13.65 0.68 -6.13
C GLY A 295 15.12 0.40 -6.51
N PRO A 296 15.47 -0.87 -6.80
CA PRO A 296 16.79 -1.22 -7.32
C PRO A 296 17.16 -0.37 -8.54
N GLY A 297 18.28 0.35 -8.47
CA GLY A 297 18.78 1.20 -9.57
C GLY A 297 18.09 2.56 -9.70
N ALA A 298 17.13 2.90 -8.84
CA ALA A 298 16.52 4.23 -8.83
C ALA A 298 17.56 5.30 -8.43
N PRO A 299 17.64 6.44 -9.16
CA PRO A 299 18.48 7.55 -8.76
C PRO A 299 17.91 8.19 -7.49
N VAL A 300 18.78 8.47 -6.52
CA VAL A 300 18.42 9.19 -5.29
C VAL A 300 19.42 10.30 -5.03
N ALA A 301 18.97 11.36 -4.37
CA ALA A 301 19.87 12.44 -3.93
C ALA A 301 20.93 11.87 -2.98
N ALA A 302 22.21 12.05 -3.30
CA ALA A 302 23.32 11.58 -2.47
C ALA A 302 23.24 12.16 -1.05
N GLY A 303 23.65 11.37 -0.05
CA GLY A 303 24.03 11.94 1.24
C GLY A 303 25.43 12.55 1.15
N ALA A 304 25.60 13.80 1.56
CA ALA A 304 26.94 14.35 1.72
C ALA A 304 27.67 13.56 2.83
N PRO A 305 28.89 13.03 2.58
CA PRO A 305 29.65 12.41 3.66
C PRO A 305 29.92 13.44 4.75
N ALA A 306 29.73 13.05 6.01
CA ALA A 306 30.17 13.85 7.15
C ALA A 306 31.71 13.86 7.17
N ALA A 307 32.31 14.81 6.45
CA ALA A 307 33.75 15.05 6.50
C ALA A 307 34.05 16.56 6.48
N ILE A 308 34.62 16.98 7.62
CA ILE A 308 35.34 18.21 7.95
C ILE A 308 35.79 19.05 6.74
N GLY A 309 35.27 20.27 6.65
CA GLY A 309 35.93 21.43 6.06
C GLY A 309 36.26 21.36 4.57
N SER A 310 35.31 21.74 3.71
CA SER A 310 35.66 22.46 2.48
C SER A 310 34.52 23.37 2.03
N VAL A 311 34.87 24.61 1.71
CA VAL A 311 33.99 25.66 1.20
C VAL A 311 33.88 25.47 -0.32
N GLY A 312 32.68 25.35 -0.87
CA GLY A 312 32.46 25.24 -2.31
C GLY A 312 30.99 25.44 -2.72
N SER A 313 30.79 26.24 -3.77
CA SER A 313 29.57 26.89 -4.28
C SER A 313 28.32 26.02 -4.55
N PRO A 314 27.11 26.62 -4.56
CA PRO A 314 25.86 25.90 -4.79
C PRO A 314 25.60 25.67 -6.29
N GLY A 315 25.64 24.40 -6.71
CA GLY A 315 25.27 24.00 -8.07
C GLY A 315 25.31 22.49 -8.22
N ALA A 316 24.13 21.88 -8.40
CA ALA A 316 23.90 20.45 -8.66
C ALA A 316 24.47 19.47 -7.62
N VAL A 317 23.71 19.21 -6.55
CA VAL A 317 23.89 17.99 -5.74
C VAL A 317 23.58 16.78 -6.64
N GLY A 318 24.63 16.14 -7.13
CA GLY A 318 24.53 15.00 -8.05
C GLY A 318 23.71 13.85 -7.44
N ALA A 319 22.64 13.47 -8.11
CA ALA A 319 22.03 12.18 -7.87
C ALA A 319 23.08 11.10 -8.20
N VAL A 320 23.41 10.27 -7.22
CA VAL A 320 24.23 9.07 -7.48
C VAL A 320 23.27 7.98 -7.95
N PRO A 321 23.66 7.13 -8.93
CA PRO A 321 22.96 5.88 -9.13
C PRO A 321 22.92 5.16 -7.77
N GLY A 322 21.74 4.70 -7.35
CA GLY A 322 21.55 4.01 -6.07
C GLY A 322 22.25 2.65 -6.05
N PHE A 323 23.58 2.61 -6.18
CA PHE A 323 24.38 1.40 -6.06
C PHE A 323 24.16 0.83 -4.66
N GLY A 324 23.47 -0.31 -4.59
CA GLY A 324 23.16 -1.01 -3.35
C GLY A 324 21.82 -0.64 -2.68
N LEU A 325 21.07 0.34 -3.18
CA LEU A 325 19.71 0.63 -2.71
C LEU A 325 18.65 -0.23 -3.41
N GLY A 326 17.49 -0.36 -2.78
CA GLY A 326 16.32 -1.07 -3.27
C GLY A 326 16.02 -2.37 -2.52
N ASN A 327 16.97 -2.85 -1.71
CA ASN A 327 16.86 -4.14 -1.00
C ASN A 327 17.05 -4.02 0.52
N GLY A 328 17.40 -2.83 1.03
CA GLY A 328 17.54 -2.55 2.46
C GLY A 328 16.20 -2.34 3.16
N ILE A 329 16.29 -1.95 4.44
CA ILE A 329 15.12 -1.69 5.28
C ILE A 329 14.36 -0.47 4.71
N LYS A 330 13.05 -0.62 4.53
CA LYS A 330 12.14 0.40 4.02
C LYS A 330 11.18 0.90 5.10
N LEU A 331 10.80 0.00 6.01
CA LEU A 331 9.78 0.23 7.03
C LEU A 331 10.27 -0.24 8.40
N ALA A 332 10.21 0.62 9.40
CA ALA A 332 10.35 0.24 10.79
C ALA A 332 9.00 0.38 11.49
N VAL A 333 8.65 -0.56 12.35
CA VAL A 333 7.33 -0.61 13.02
C VAL A 333 7.51 -0.81 14.52
N VAL A 334 6.85 0.02 15.31
CA VAL A 334 6.69 -0.16 16.76
C VAL A 334 5.24 -0.51 17.03
N ARG A 335 4.97 -1.72 17.52
CA ARG A 335 3.62 -2.11 17.93
C ARG A 335 3.27 -1.37 19.23
N THR A 336 2.18 -0.61 19.21
CA THR A 336 1.73 0.22 20.36
C THR A 336 0.54 -0.38 21.10
N GLY A 337 -0.12 -1.37 20.51
CA GLY A 337 -1.20 -2.13 21.14
C GLY A 337 -1.57 -3.38 20.33
N PRO A 338 -2.65 -4.08 20.75
CA PRO A 338 -3.16 -5.25 20.00
C PRO A 338 -3.52 -4.92 18.55
N GLU A 339 -4.08 -3.73 18.33
CA GLU A 339 -4.69 -3.29 17.07
C GLU A 339 -4.10 -1.97 16.56
N SER A 340 -2.99 -1.54 17.16
CA SER A 340 -2.33 -0.29 16.83
C SER A 340 -0.82 -0.42 16.73
N ALA A 341 -0.26 0.32 15.77
CA ALA A 341 1.18 0.42 15.55
C ALA A 341 1.56 1.83 15.12
N LEU A 342 2.83 2.15 15.32
CA LEU A 342 3.51 3.28 14.68
C LEU A 342 4.43 2.73 13.60
N ALA A 343 4.40 3.37 12.44
CA ALA A 343 5.26 3.07 11.32
C ALA A 343 6.16 4.27 11.01
N PHE A 344 7.40 3.96 10.60
CA PHE A 344 8.46 4.90 10.31
C PHE A 344 9.06 4.54 8.96
N GLU A 345 9.04 5.50 8.03
CA GLU A 345 9.57 5.33 6.69
C GLU A 345 10.24 6.61 6.20
N VAL A 346 11.12 6.48 5.21
CA VAL A 346 11.79 7.64 4.62
C VAL A 346 11.03 8.06 3.37
N ARG A 347 10.63 9.34 3.31
CA ARG A 347 10.01 9.96 2.14
C ARG A 347 10.89 11.04 1.56
N GLY A 348 10.80 11.25 0.25
CA GLY A 348 11.58 12.23 -0.50
C GLY A 348 11.38 12.11 -2.01
N PRO A 349 11.98 13.01 -2.82
CA PRO A 349 11.60 13.20 -4.22
C PRO A 349 12.15 12.11 -5.17
N VAL A 350 11.60 10.90 -5.08
CA VAL A 350 11.97 9.74 -5.90
C VAL A 350 10.75 8.88 -6.22
N GLY A 351 10.77 8.15 -7.34
CA GLY A 351 9.70 7.22 -7.71
C GLY A 351 8.36 7.92 -8.00
N ASN A 352 7.32 7.61 -7.24
CA ASN A 352 6.03 8.32 -7.35
C ASN A 352 6.04 9.66 -6.61
N ASP A 353 6.95 9.86 -5.66
CA ASP A 353 7.03 11.04 -4.80
C ASP A 353 7.82 12.21 -5.43
N THR A 354 8.00 12.26 -6.74
CA THR A 354 8.92 13.22 -7.38
C THR A 354 8.62 14.70 -7.11
N GLN A 355 7.39 15.02 -6.69
CA GLN A 355 6.97 16.38 -6.35
C GLN A 355 7.07 16.67 -4.85
N ALA A 356 7.49 15.71 -4.02
CA ALA A 356 7.68 15.90 -2.60
C ALA A 356 8.63 17.08 -2.32
N CYS A 357 8.08 18.13 -1.71
CA CYS A 357 8.79 19.36 -1.41
C CYS A 357 9.63 19.25 -0.12
N ARG A 358 9.29 18.32 0.77
CA ARG A 358 10.02 17.97 1.99
C ARG A 358 10.42 16.50 1.98
N GLN A 359 11.45 16.16 2.74
CA GLN A 359 11.98 14.81 2.86
C GLN A 359 12.41 14.55 4.30
N GLY A 360 12.38 13.29 4.72
CA GLY A 360 12.75 12.91 6.08
C GLY A 360 12.11 11.59 6.48
N VAL A 361 12.07 11.34 7.79
CA VAL A 361 11.38 10.18 8.35
C VAL A 361 9.94 10.56 8.63
N LEU A 362 9.01 10.05 7.82
CA LEU A 362 7.60 10.19 8.06
C LEU A 362 7.17 9.19 9.13
N VAL A 363 6.36 9.65 10.08
CA VAL A 363 5.81 8.84 11.18
C VAL A 363 4.30 8.84 11.04
N TYR A 364 3.68 7.66 11.14
CA TYR A 364 2.23 7.56 11.09
C TYR A 364 1.70 6.44 11.98
N ARG A 365 0.46 6.62 12.45
CA ARG A 365 -0.32 5.65 13.22
C ARG A 365 -1.05 4.73 12.27
N VAL A 366 -1.19 3.47 12.64
CA VAL A 366 -2.00 2.48 11.95
C VAL A 366 -2.94 1.82 12.94
N ARG A 367 -4.21 1.64 12.56
CA ARG A 367 -5.26 1.02 13.37
C ARG A 367 -6.01 -0.04 12.56
N SER A 368 -5.96 -1.31 12.99
CA SER A 368 -6.54 -2.42 12.21
C SER A 368 -8.06 -2.56 12.30
N GLN A 369 -8.70 -1.91 13.29
CA GLN A 369 -10.16 -1.91 13.48
C GLN A 369 -10.87 -0.68 12.91
N THR A 370 -10.14 0.33 12.49
CA THR A 370 -10.75 1.52 11.89
C THR A 370 -11.12 1.21 10.44
N GLU A 371 -12.36 1.51 10.06
CA GLU A 371 -12.84 1.28 8.70
C GLU A 371 -12.30 2.34 7.72
N SER A 372 -12.34 1.99 6.43
CA SER A 372 -12.15 2.93 5.30
C SER A 372 -12.89 4.25 5.52
N GLY A 373 -12.21 5.38 5.31
CA GLY A 373 -12.75 6.73 5.54
C GLY A 373 -12.80 7.18 7.01
N GLY A 374 -12.45 6.30 7.95
CA GLY A 374 -12.40 6.57 9.40
C GLY A 374 -11.02 6.99 9.93
N GLY A 375 -10.04 7.19 9.06
CA GLY A 375 -8.63 7.42 9.43
C GLY A 375 -7.93 6.17 9.98
N PRO A 376 -7.90 5.04 9.25
CA PRO A 376 -7.16 3.85 9.68
C PRO A 376 -5.64 4.03 9.66
N VAL A 377 -5.17 5.02 8.91
CA VAL A 377 -3.80 5.53 8.91
C VAL A 377 -3.84 7.05 9.15
N GLU A 378 -2.96 7.55 10.02
CA GLU A 378 -2.84 8.98 10.31
C GLU A 378 -1.38 9.39 10.43
N VAL A 379 -0.95 10.36 9.61
CA VAL A 379 0.36 10.99 9.71
C VAL A 379 0.47 11.76 11.02
N VAL A 380 1.60 11.60 11.69
CA VAL A 380 1.95 12.36 12.89
C VAL A 380 2.82 13.53 12.47
N ASP A 381 2.29 14.73 12.64
CA ASP A 381 3.04 15.96 12.36
C ASP A 381 4.17 16.19 13.38
N ALA A 382 5.41 16.13 12.91
CA ALA A 382 6.58 16.46 13.72
C ALA A 382 6.75 17.97 13.94
N HIS A 383 6.07 18.79 13.13
CA HIS A 383 6.20 20.24 13.07
C HIS A 383 4.84 20.97 13.22
N PRO A 384 4.03 20.71 14.27
CA PRO A 384 2.65 21.21 14.43
C PRO A 384 2.50 22.72 14.65
N ARG A 385 3.58 23.48 14.50
CA ARG A 385 3.60 24.94 14.58
C ARG A 385 4.07 25.59 13.27
N THR A 386 4.40 24.79 12.28
CA THR A 386 4.77 25.22 10.94
C THR A 386 3.98 24.41 9.93
N GLU A 387 4.19 24.75 8.68
CA GLU A 387 3.41 24.31 7.55
C GLU A 387 4.22 24.64 6.29
N ALA A 388 4.06 23.88 5.21
CA ALA A 388 4.90 24.02 4.02
C ALA A 388 4.13 23.87 2.71
N CYS A 389 4.76 24.32 1.62
CA CYS A 389 4.34 24.03 0.25
C CYS A 389 2.91 24.52 -0.07
N TRP A 390 2.64 25.76 0.35
CA TRP A 390 1.35 26.46 0.29
C TRP A 390 0.66 26.45 -1.08
N GLU A 391 1.41 26.43 -2.16
CA GLU A 391 0.87 26.55 -3.51
C GLU A 391 0.56 25.18 -4.13
N GLU A 392 1.28 24.14 -3.71
CA GLU A 392 1.25 22.82 -4.35
C GLU A 392 0.67 21.70 -3.47
N SER A 393 0.71 21.86 -2.15
CA SER A 393 0.23 20.87 -1.18
C SER A 393 -1.29 20.84 -1.13
N VAL A 394 -1.84 19.63 -1.09
CA VAL A 394 -3.27 19.43 -0.81
C VAL A 394 -3.60 19.79 0.65
N TYR A 395 -2.63 19.66 1.55
CA TYR A 395 -2.77 19.98 2.96
C TYR A 395 -1.45 20.50 3.57
N PRO A 396 -1.19 21.82 3.46
CA PRO A 396 0.07 22.44 3.91
C PRO A 396 0.52 22.12 5.35
N PRO A 397 -0.38 21.94 6.33
CA PRO A 397 0.03 21.56 7.70
C PRO A 397 0.75 20.22 7.81
N LEU A 398 0.54 19.27 6.89
CA LEU A 398 1.27 17.99 6.90
C LEU A 398 2.42 17.94 5.89
N ALA A 399 2.59 18.96 5.06
CA ALA A 399 3.62 18.97 4.02
C ALA A 399 5.06 18.95 4.59
N ASP A 400 5.28 19.43 5.81
CA ASP A 400 6.53 19.33 6.56
C ASP A 400 6.49 18.34 7.73
N ALA A 401 5.52 17.44 7.78
CA ALA A 401 5.42 16.41 8.81
C ALA A 401 6.66 15.51 9.02
N PRO A 402 7.48 15.16 8.00
CA PRO A 402 8.65 14.30 8.21
C PRO A 402 9.68 14.89 9.18
N VAL A 403 10.24 14.04 10.05
CA VAL A 403 11.38 14.39 10.91
C VAL A 403 12.63 14.54 10.05
N GLY A 404 13.24 15.72 10.09
CA GLY A 404 14.39 16.12 9.28
C GLY A 404 15.73 15.63 9.82
N LEU A 405 16.79 15.78 9.02
CA LEU A 405 18.14 15.40 9.39
C LEU A 405 18.66 16.23 10.57
N GLY A 406 19.14 15.57 11.62
CA GLY A 406 19.61 16.19 12.87
C GLY A 406 18.50 16.45 13.88
N GLU A 407 17.25 16.16 13.55
CA GLU A 407 16.12 16.35 14.43
C GLU A 407 15.81 15.10 15.25
N SER A 408 15.09 15.30 16.35
CA SER A 408 14.49 14.22 17.12
C SER A 408 13.08 14.59 17.51
N PHE A 409 12.18 13.62 17.48
CA PHE A 409 10.76 13.79 17.74
C PHE A 409 10.25 12.66 18.63
N THR A 410 9.37 12.98 19.58
CA THR A 410 8.70 11.99 20.42
C THR A 410 7.23 12.01 20.08
N VAL A 411 6.70 10.87 19.65
CA VAL A 411 5.30 10.72 19.23
C VAL A 411 4.37 11.00 20.43
N PRO A 412 3.49 12.02 20.34
CA PRO A 412 2.62 12.40 21.45
C PRO A 412 1.60 11.32 21.79
N GLY A 413 1.60 10.84 23.04
CA GLY A 413 0.66 9.82 23.54
C GLY A 413 1.28 8.41 23.61
N GLU A 414 2.18 8.08 22.68
CA GLU A 414 2.83 6.76 22.63
C GLU A 414 4.23 6.76 23.25
N GLY A 415 4.88 7.92 23.39
CA GLY A 415 6.20 8.05 24.03
C GLY A 415 7.36 7.44 23.22
N VAL A 416 7.11 7.02 21.99
CA VAL A 416 8.14 6.50 21.07
C VAL A 416 8.93 7.67 20.51
N ARG A 417 10.26 7.62 20.63
CA ARG A 417 11.16 8.66 20.13
C ARG A 417 11.87 8.21 18.86
N VAL A 418 11.95 9.08 17.87
CA VAL A 418 12.79 8.93 16.69
C VAL A 418 13.84 10.05 16.64
N GLU A 419 15.06 9.71 16.28
CA GLU A 419 16.17 10.63 16.05
C GLU A 419 16.79 10.33 14.69
N VAL A 420 17.01 11.36 13.88
CA VAL A 420 17.51 11.22 12.51
C VAL A 420 18.96 11.69 12.48
N GLU A 421 19.90 10.76 12.59
CA GLU A 421 21.30 11.05 12.90
C GLU A 421 22.15 11.41 11.67
N GLY A 422 21.80 10.89 10.49
CA GLY A 422 22.72 10.95 9.34
C GLY A 422 22.12 10.44 8.03
N ARG A 423 22.86 10.67 6.95
CA ARG A 423 22.62 10.02 5.65
C ARG A 423 23.88 9.28 5.20
N THR A 424 23.70 8.11 4.60
CA THR A 424 24.79 7.35 3.98
C THR A 424 25.16 7.95 2.64
N ALA A 425 26.35 7.61 2.12
CA ALA A 425 26.74 8.02 0.77
C ALA A 425 25.77 7.54 -0.33
N SER A 426 25.11 6.39 -0.11
CA SER A 426 24.09 5.88 -1.02
C SER A 426 22.76 6.64 -0.93
N GLY A 427 22.55 7.48 0.08
CA GLY A 427 21.33 8.29 0.27
C GLY A 427 20.32 7.70 1.26
N ALA A 428 20.62 6.55 1.88
CA ALA A 428 19.84 5.99 3.00
C ALA A 428 20.02 6.82 4.27
N TRP A 429 19.09 6.70 5.21
CA TRP A 429 19.00 7.50 6.42
C TRP A 429 19.34 6.66 7.64
N THR A 430 20.24 7.17 8.47
CA THR A 430 20.55 6.54 9.76
C THR A 430 19.61 7.14 10.80
N VAL A 431 18.82 6.28 11.43
CA VAL A 431 17.79 6.67 12.38
C VAL A 431 17.92 5.86 13.65
N LYS A 432 17.46 6.42 14.76
CA LYS A 432 17.38 5.74 16.04
C LYS A 432 15.96 5.82 16.56
N ILE A 433 15.33 4.67 16.77
CA ILE A 433 13.94 4.58 17.25
C ILE A 433 13.94 3.94 18.64
N ALA A 434 13.43 4.66 19.63
CA ALA A 434 13.32 4.20 21.01
C ALA A 434 11.84 4.06 21.39
N PRO A 435 11.32 2.83 21.57
CA PRO A 435 9.99 2.63 22.14
C PRO A 435 9.85 3.25 23.53
N ALA A 436 8.62 3.51 23.97
CA ALA A 436 8.37 3.88 25.37
C ALA A 436 8.96 2.83 26.32
N GLY A 437 9.65 3.31 27.36
CA GLY A 437 10.33 2.50 28.37
C GLY A 437 9.42 1.97 29.45
#